data_AF-A0A2G9Q921-F1
#
_entry.id   AF-A0A2G9Q921-F1
#
_cell.length_a   1.000
_cell.length_b   1.000
_cell.length_c   1.000
_cell.angle_alpha   90.00
_cell.angle_beta   90.00
_cell.angle_gamma   90.00
#
_symmetry.space_group_name_H-M   'P 1'
#
loop_
_entity.id
_entity.type
_entity.pdbx_description
1 polymer ?
#
loop_
_entity_poly.entity_id
_entity_poly.type
_entity_poly.pdbx_seq_one_letter_code
_entity_poly.pdbx_strand_id
1 'polypeptide(L)'
;MLTGSSSPLREKPKPDEKFYSSSLWGPTCDGLDRIVERCDLPELQVGDWMLFENMGAYTVAAASTFNGFQRPTLYYVMSRPHWQLMQAIHEHGLVPEVPELNAVHVSCAWESGIELNSSTCTSASVNV
;
A
#
# COMPACT_ATOMS: atom_id res chain seq x y z
N MET A 1 -8.40 -30.20 8.24
CA MET A 1 -8.78 -28.97 8.95
C MET A 1 -7.62 -28.00 8.80
N LEU A 2 -7.73 -27.03 7.89
CA LEU A 2 -6.71 -25.97 7.72
C LEU A 2 -7.17 -24.81 8.60
N THR A 3 -6.51 -24.62 9.74
CA THR A 3 -6.72 -23.42 10.56
C THR A 3 -6.08 -22.25 9.84
N GLY A 4 -6.92 -21.41 9.22
CA GLY A 4 -6.49 -20.13 8.69
C GLY A 4 -6.03 -19.24 9.84
N SER A 5 -4.72 -19.04 9.96
CA SER A 5 -4.19 -17.90 10.70
C SER A 5 -4.33 -16.68 9.79
N SER A 6 -5.46 -15.98 9.90
CA SER A 6 -5.52 -14.60 9.46
C SER A 6 -4.47 -13.84 10.26
N SER A 7 -3.33 -13.53 9.65
CA SER A 7 -2.40 -12.57 10.26
C SER A 7 -3.13 -11.24 10.32
N PRO A 8 -3.51 -10.73 11.51
CA PRO A 8 -4.15 -9.43 11.57
C PRO A 8 -3.11 -8.40 11.14
N LEU A 9 -3.50 -7.48 10.25
CA LEU A 9 -2.73 -6.26 10.02
C LEU A 9 -2.44 -5.65 11.41
N ARG A 10 -1.16 -5.36 11.68
CA ARG A 10 -0.68 -4.98 13.02
C ARG A 10 -1.56 -3.87 13.60
N GLU A 11 -2.05 -4.08 14.82
CA GLU A 11 -2.81 -3.09 15.59
C GLU A 11 -1.98 -1.81 15.80
N LYS A 12 -2.68 -0.69 16.10
CA LYS A 12 -2.08 0.63 16.34
C LYS A 12 -0.86 0.51 17.29
N PRO A 13 0.22 1.28 17.05
CA PRO A 13 1.44 1.21 17.86
C PRO A 13 1.09 1.33 19.34
N LYS A 14 1.71 0.49 20.19
CA LYS A 14 1.51 0.63 21.63
C LYS A 14 2.11 1.96 22.10
N PRO A 15 1.49 2.68 23.05
CA PRO A 15 1.96 4.01 23.46
C PRO A 15 3.41 4.04 23.98
N ASP A 16 3.94 2.90 24.41
CA ASP A 16 5.27 2.68 24.98
C ASP A 16 6.20 1.87 24.06
N GLU A 17 5.82 1.69 22.79
CA GLU A 17 6.61 0.92 21.83
C GLU A 17 7.93 1.63 21.49
N LYS A 18 9.05 0.93 21.66
CA LYS A 18 10.38 1.45 21.33
C LYS A 18 10.63 1.39 19.83
N PHE A 19 11.20 2.47 19.31
CA PHE A 19 11.64 2.57 17.93
C PHE A 19 13.17 2.50 17.84
N TYR A 20 13.65 1.94 16.75
CA TYR A 20 15.06 1.72 16.48
C TYR A 20 15.43 2.29 15.12
N SER A 21 16.61 2.91 15.05
CA SER A 21 17.18 3.36 13.77
C SER A 21 17.51 2.13 12.92
N SER A 22 16.83 2.02 11.79
CA SER A 22 16.75 0.83 10.95
C SER A 22 17.06 1.16 9.48
N SER A 23 17.42 0.14 8.70
CA SER A 23 17.62 0.26 7.24
C SER A 23 16.84 -0.85 6.53
N LEU A 24 16.32 -0.57 5.32
CA LEU A 24 15.52 -1.50 4.54
C LEU A 24 16.24 -1.86 3.24
N TRP A 25 16.30 -3.16 2.95
CA TRP A 25 17.07 -3.72 1.86
C TRP A 25 16.19 -4.53 0.92
N GLY A 26 16.50 -4.46 -0.37
CA GLY A 26 15.88 -5.30 -1.39
C GLY A 26 16.45 -6.72 -1.36
N PRO A 27 15.87 -7.64 -2.15
CA PRO A 27 16.19 -9.05 -2.08
C PRO A 27 17.42 -9.45 -2.92
N THR A 28 18.00 -8.55 -3.71
CA THR A 28 19.09 -8.91 -4.62
C THR A 28 20.42 -9.14 -3.87
N CYS A 29 21.39 -9.73 -4.57
CA CYS A 29 22.75 -9.91 -4.04
C CYS A 29 23.63 -8.67 -4.27
N ASP A 30 23.03 -7.52 -4.59
CA ASP A 30 23.74 -6.26 -4.80
C ASP A 30 23.71 -5.43 -3.51
N GLY A 31 24.89 -5.00 -3.03
CA GLY A 31 25.01 -4.13 -1.86
C GLY A 31 24.48 -2.71 -2.08
N LEU A 32 24.04 -2.37 -3.30
CA LEU A 32 23.35 -1.12 -3.62
C LEU A 32 21.83 -1.23 -3.64
N ASP A 33 21.27 -2.44 -3.54
CA ASP A 33 19.81 -2.66 -3.50
C ASP A 33 19.25 -2.33 -2.10
N ARG A 34 19.28 -1.04 -1.79
CA ARG A 34 18.85 -0.47 -0.51
C ARG A 34 17.66 0.45 -0.76
N ILE A 35 16.52 0.11 -0.15
CA ILE A 35 15.25 0.82 -0.33
C ILE A 35 15.21 2.08 0.55
N VAL A 36 15.62 1.95 1.82
CA VAL A 36 15.67 3.06 2.79
C VAL A 36 16.99 2.97 3.56
N GLU A 37 17.78 4.04 3.50
CA GLU A 37 19.06 4.12 4.22
C GLU A 37 18.89 4.17 5.73
N ARG A 38 17.94 5.00 6.21
CA ARG A 38 17.66 5.17 7.63
C ARG A 38 16.20 5.54 7.84
N CYS A 39 15.50 4.79 8.70
CA CYS A 39 14.19 5.13 9.23
C CYS A 39 14.06 4.63 10.66
N ASP A 40 13.10 5.17 11.42
CA ASP A 40 12.79 4.65 12.75
C ASP A 40 11.60 3.71 12.65
N LEU A 41 11.82 2.46 13.06
CA LEU A 41 10.80 1.41 13.06
C LEU A 41 10.74 0.74 14.44
N PRO A 42 9.57 0.23 14.85
CA PRO A 42 9.53 -0.69 15.97
C PRO A 42 10.29 -1.98 15.64
N GLU A 43 10.54 -2.83 16.64
CA GLU A 43 11.09 -4.15 16.36
C GLU A 43 10.13 -4.95 15.46
N LEU A 44 10.69 -5.55 14.40
CA LEU A 44 9.98 -6.38 13.41
C LEU A 44 10.60 -7.77 13.39
N GLN A 45 9.78 -8.77 13.08
CA GLN A 45 10.18 -10.16 12.95
C GLN A 45 10.10 -10.62 11.49
N VAL A 46 10.85 -11.66 11.15
CA VAL A 46 10.75 -12.30 9.84
C VAL A 46 9.33 -12.82 9.62
N GLY A 47 8.70 -12.39 8.52
CA GLY A 47 7.31 -12.71 8.21
C GLY A 47 6.34 -11.55 8.47
N ASP A 48 6.78 -10.48 9.13
CA ASP A 48 5.99 -9.25 9.24
C ASP A 48 5.88 -8.53 7.90
N TRP A 49 4.78 -7.81 7.72
CA TRP A 49 4.48 -7.06 6.50
C TRP A 49 4.83 -5.59 6.65
N MET A 50 5.36 -5.01 5.58
CA MET A 50 5.55 -3.56 5.43
C MET A 50 4.70 -3.07 4.26
N LEU A 51 4.04 -1.93 4.42
CA LEU A 51 3.20 -1.32 3.39
C LEU A 51 3.89 -0.07 2.83
N PHE A 52 3.90 0.04 1.51
CA PHE A 52 4.33 1.24 0.79
C PHE A 52 3.15 1.77 -0.02
N GLU A 53 2.56 2.86 0.44
CA GLU A 53 1.45 3.51 -0.26
C GLU A 53 1.96 4.30 -1.47
N ASN A 54 1.04 4.73 -2.35
CA ASN A 54 1.35 5.57 -3.51
C ASN A 54 2.30 4.95 -4.57
N MET A 55 2.45 3.63 -4.60
CA MET A 55 3.35 2.89 -5.51
C MET A 55 2.78 2.66 -6.93
N GLY A 56 1.90 3.53 -7.43
CA GLY A 56 1.18 3.32 -8.70
C GLY A 56 1.90 3.78 -9.97
N ALA A 57 2.79 4.78 -9.87
CA ALA A 57 3.48 5.39 -11.02
C ALA A 57 4.98 5.08 -11.00
N TYR A 58 5.56 4.81 -12.18
CA TYR A 58 7.01 4.55 -12.37
C TYR A 58 7.61 3.39 -11.54
N THR A 59 6.76 2.47 -11.05
CA THR A 59 7.17 1.28 -10.27
C THR A 59 7.18 0.03 -11.15
N VAL A 60 6.03 -0.63 -11.28
CA VAL A 60 5.83 -1.85 -12.08
C VAL A 60 6.05 -1.58 -13.57
N ALA A 61 6.04 -0.32 -14.03
CA ALA A 61 6.38 0.00 -15.42
C ALA A 61 7.87 -0.29 -15.74
N ALA A 62 8.79 -0.09 -14.78
CA ALA A 62 10.23 -0.17 -14.99
C ALA A 62 10.91 -1.38 -14.31
N ALA A 63 10.16 -2.19 -13.54
CA ALA A 63 10.74 -3.31 -12.80
C ALA A 63 11.32 -4.41 -13.72
N SER A 64 12.45 -5.00 -13.34
CA SER A 64 13.05 -6.16 -14.01
C SER A 64 12.96 -7.41 -13.14
N THR A 65 13.46 -8.54 -13.65
CA THR A 65 13.63 -9.80 -12.89
C THR A 65 15.11 -10.10 -12.64
N PHE A 66 15.92 -9.06 -12.40
CA PHE A 66 17.32 -9.23 -11.98
C PHE A 66 17.41 -10.15 -10.75
N ASN A 67 18.43 -11.01 -10.69
CA ASN A 67 18.57 -12.12 -9.72
C ASN A 67 17.38 -13.11 -9.66
N GLY A 68 16.47 -13.10 -10.64
CA GLY A 68 15.38 -14.08 -10.75
C GLY A 68 14.18 -13.80 -9.84
N PHE A 69 14.16 -12.69 -9.10
CA PHE A 69 13.00 -12.30 -8.29
C PHE A 69 11.83 -11.93 -9.20
N GLN A 70 10.68 -12.56 -8.95
CA GLN A 70 9.48 -12.34 -9.74
C GLN A 70 8.80 -11.03 -9.34
N ARG A 71 8.12 -10.42 -10.32
CA ARG A 71 7.29 -9.24 -10.07
C ARG A 71 6.11 -9.60 -9.15
N PRO A 72 5.68 -8.69 -8.27
CA PRO A 72 4.51 -8.93 -7.42
C PRO A 72 3.25 -9.10 -8.27
N THR A 73 2.34 -9.96 -7.81
CA THR A 73 1.02 -10.11 -8.43
C THR A 73 0.15 -8.90 -8.11
N LEU A 74 -0.53 -8.35 -9.12
CA LEU A 74 -1.45 -7.23 -8.95
C LEU A 74 -2.88 -7.74 -8.73
N TYR A 75 -3.49 -7.31 -7.63
CA TYR A 75 -4.89 -7.57 -7.33
C TYR A 75 -5.68 -6.28 -7.50
N TYR A 76 -6.46 -6.21 -8.58
CA TYR A 76 -7.32 -5.06 -8.88
C TYR A 76 -8.63 -5.17 -8.10
N VAL A 77 -9.04 -4.06 -7.48
CA VAL A 77 -10.29 -3.96 -6.73
C VAL A 77 -11.06 -2.72 -7.18
N MET A 78 -12.39 -2.79 -7.12
CA MET A 78 -13.28 -1.68 -7.46
C MET A 78 -14.55 -1.80 -6.60
N SER A 79 -14.95 -0.73 -5.92
CA SER A 79 -16.19 -0.76 -5.15
C SER A 79 -17.42 -0.73 -6.07
N ARG A 80 -18.55 -1.23 -5.56
CA ARG A 80 -19.78 -1.35 -6.35
C ARG A 80 -20.26 -0.01 -6.95
N PRO A 81 -20.23 1.14 -6.24
CA PRO A 81 -20.59 2.43 -6.84
C PRO A 81 -19.67 2.84 -8.01
N HIS A 82 -18.36 2.61 -7.90
CA HIS A 82 -17.41 2.92 -8.98
C HIS A 82 -17.64 2.03 -10.20
N TRP A 83 -17.99 0.75 -10.00
CA TRP A 83 -18.37 -0.14 -11.10
C TRP A 83 -19.63 0.33 -11.82
N GLN A 84 -20.67 0.75 -11.08
CA GLN A 84 -21.90 1.30 -11.68
C GLN A 84 -21.63 2.59 -12.47
N LEU A 85 -20.76 3.46 -11.95
CA LEU A 85 -20.31 4.65 -12.68
C LEU A 85 -19.60 4.27 -13.99
N MET A 86 -18.71 3.27 -13.94
CA MET A 86 -18.01 2.77 -15.12
C MET A 86 -19.00 2.20 -16.16
N GLN A 87 -20.05 1.49 -15.72
CA GLN A 87 -21.12 1.00 -16.60
C GLN A 87 -21.89 2.16 -17.26
N ALA A 88 -22.25 3.18 -16.49
CA ALA A 88 -22.94 4.37 -17.03
C ALA A 88 -22.09 5.12 -18.06
N ILE A 89 -20.79 5.29 -17.80
CA ILE A 89 -19.85 5.89 -18.77
C ILE A 89 -19.77 5.03 -20.04
N HIS A 90 -19.72 3.71 -19.90
CA HIS A 90 -19.67 2.80 -21.03
C HIS A 90 -20.95 2.87 -21.90
N GLU A 91 -22.13 2.89 -21.28
CA GLU A 91 -23.43 2.85 -21.96
C GLU A 91 -23.84 4.21 -22.53
N HIS A 92 -23.57 5.30 -21.82
CA HIS A 92 -24.08 6.63 -22.15
C HIS A 92 -23.01 7.61 -22.62
N GLY A 93 -21.72 7.28 -22.51
CA GLY A 93 -20.61 8.18 -22.86
C GLY A 93 -20.53 9.45 -22.01
N LEU A 94 -21.31 9.51 -20.92
CA LEU A 94 -21.41 10.67 -20.03
C LEU A 94 -20.78 10.31 -18.69
N VAL A 95 -19.88 11.17 -18.20
CA VAL A 95 -19.56 11.23 -16.78
C VAL A 95 -20.70 12.03 -16.14
N PRO A 96 -21.59 11.43 -15.32
CA PRO A 96 -22.57 12.22 -14.59
C PRO A 96 -21.84 13.29 -13.77
N GLU A 97 -22.37 14.51 -13.68
CA GLU A 97 -21.78 15.56 -12.84
C GLU A 97 -21.71 15.05 -11.40
N VAL A 98 -20.51 14.63 -10.98
CA VAL A 98 -20.26 14.18 -9.63
C VAL A 98 -20.26 15.44 -8.76
N PRO A 99 -21.16 15.58 -7.78
CA PRO A 99 -21.06 16.65 -6.78
C PRO A 99 -19.71 16.45 -6.08
N GLU A 100 -18.80 17.42 -6.25
CA GLU A 100 -17.42 17.48 -5.80
C GLU A 100 -16.73 16.14 -5.49
N LEU A 101 -15.63 15.87 -6.22
CA LEU A 101 -14.68 14.77 -6.00
C LEU A 101 -14.17 14.62 -4.55
N ASN A 102 -14.50 15.56 -3.67
CA ASN A 102 -14.28 15.57 -2.21
C ASN A 102 -15.20 14.59 -1.46
N ALA A 103 -16.35 14.18 -2.03
CA ALA A 103 -17.35 13.36 -1.33
C ALA A 103 -17.25 11.86 -1.62
N VAL A 104 -16.64 11.46 -2.75
CA VAL A 104 -16.40 10.06 -3.07
C VAL A 104 -15.02 9.68 -2.53
N HIS A 105 -15.01 9.16 -1.29
CA HIS A 105 -13.78 8.71 -0.64
C HIS A 105 -13.13 7.60 -1.48
N VAL A 106 -12.09 7.97 -2.24
CA VAL A 106 -11.42 7.12 -3.27
C VAL A 106 -10.66 5.94 -2.66
N SER A 107 -10.61 5.85 -1.32
CA SER A 107 -9.95 4.74 -0.65
C SER A 107 -10.93 3.60 -0.38
N CYS A 108 -10.76 2.50 -1.10
CA CYS A 108 -11.33 1.20 -0.78
C CYS A 108 -10.90 0.65 0.59
N ALA A 109 -9.98 1.32 1.31
CA ALA A 109 -9.54 0.90 2.64
C ALA A 109 -10.59 1.14 3.74
N TRP A 110 -11.54 2.06 3.55
CA TRP A 110 -12.46 2.46 4.63
C TRP A 110 -13.53 1.40 4.94
N GLU A 111 -13.97 0.62 3.93
CA GLU A 111 -14.95 -0.46 4.12
C GLU A 111 -14.39 -1.63 4.97
N SER A 112 -13.08 -1.65 5.23
CA SER A 112 -12.42 -2.68 6.06
C SER A 112 -12.25 -2.27 7.53
N GLY A 113 -12.79 -1.12 7.97
CA GLY A 113 -12.64 -0.67 9.36
C GLY A 113 -11.22 -0.18 9.73
N ILE A 114 -10.40 0.14 8.74
CA ILE A 114 -9.07 0.72 8.95
C ILE A 114 -9.23 2.25 9.02
N GLU A 115 -9.29 2.79 10.24
CA GLU A 115 -9.15 4.24 10.47
C GLU A 115 -7.68 4.66 10.27
N LEU A 116 -7.38 5.26 9.12
CA LEU A 116 -6.16 6.07 8.97
C LEU A 116 -6.48 7.51 9.38
N ASN A 117 -6.08 7.88 10.59
CA ASN A 117 -6.14 9.26 11.05
C ASN A 117 -5.26 10.14 10.15
N SER A 118 -5.83 11.22 9.62
CA SER A 118 -5.18 12.15 8.68
C SER A 118 -4.06 13.01 9.30
N SER A 119 -3.61 12.71 10.52
CA SER A 119 -2.75 13.62 11.32
C SER A 119 -1.41 13.02 11.74
N THR A 120 -0.97 11.88 11.20
CA THR A 120 0.44 11.47 11.29
C THR A 120 0.83 10.49 10.18
N CYS A 121 0.54 10.81 8.92
CA CYS A 121 1.26 10.20 7.81
C CYS A 121 2.46 11.08 7.51
N THR A 122 3.54 10.92 8.28
CA THR A 122 4.84 11.40 7.81
C THR A 122 5.19 10.49 6.66
N SER A 123 4.82 10.92 5.45
CA SER A 123 5.26 10.29 4.22
C SER A 123 6.78 10.26 4.27
N ALA A 124 7.37 9.08 4.44
CA ALA A 124 8.75 8.90 4.01
C ALA A 124 8.70 9.06 2.50
N SER A 125 9.02 10.26 2.02
CA SER A 125 9.28 10.51 0.62
C SER A 125 10.52 9.70 0.24
N VAL A 126 10.29 8.48 -0.22
CA VAL A 126 11.28 7.77 -1.02
C VAL A 126 11.22 8.45 -2.38
N ASN A 127 12.04 9.49 -2.54
CA ASN A 127 12.36 10.01 -3.87
C ASN A 127 13.11 8.87 -4.59
N VAL A 128 12.44 8.28 -5.58
CA VAL A 128 13.10 7.49 -6.62
C VAL A 128 13.85 8.43 -7.55
#